data_AF-A0A5A5RHQ9-F1
#
_entry.id   AF-A0A5A5RHQ9-F1
#
_cell.length_a   1.000
_cell.length_b   1.000
_cell.length_c   1.000
_cell.angle_alpha   90.00
_cell.angle_beta   90.00
_cell.angle_gamma   90.00
#
_symmetry.space_group_name_H-M   'P 1'
#
loop_
_entity.id
_entity.type
_entity.pdbx_description
1 polymer ?
#
loop_
_entity_poly.entity_id
_entity_poly.type
_entity_poly.pdbx_seq_one_letter_code
_entity_poly.pdbx_strand_id
1 'polypeptide(L)'
;MSKDNRTIEILQKNLDEDMAWRIRELSILKTKIPPQKGTEQDVLIRAGITTLYAHWEGFIKYAAECYLQFVSLRKLNYHELDYCFVALSSRKSINELIKTNKFKLQKEMIKNLLDNLENRAYIPYENIINTKSNLNFEVFTDICTILGIDDSDYQLKQKAIDEQLLTQRNKIAHGKYLTK
;
A
#
# COMPACT_ATOMS: atom_id res chain seq x y z
N MET A 1 -12.44 -12.56 -6.01
CA MET A 1 -13.36 -11.63 -6.72
C MET A 1 -13.17 -10.28 -6.08
N SER A 2 -12.76 -9.26 -6.87
CA SER A 2 -12.66 -7.88 -6.38
C SER A 2 -14.05 -7.44 -5.87
N LYS A 3 -14.15 -7.04 -4.61
CA LYS A 3 -15.39 -6.48 -4.04
C LYS A 3 -15.61 -5.10 -4.67
N ASP A 4 -16.85 -4.80 -5.05
CA ASP A 4 -17.21 -3.60 -5.81
C ASP A 4 -17.17 -2.32 -4.95
N ASN A 5 -16.06 -1.57 -4.95
CA ASN A 5 -15.88 -0.36 -4.12
C ASN A 5 -16.57 0.88 -4.70
N ARG A 6 -17.88 0.84 -4.97
CA ARG A 6 -18.64 1.95 -5.61
C ARG A 6 -19.15 3.04 -4.68
N THR A 7 -19.28 2.80 -3.40
CA THR A 7 -19.75 3.85 -2.48
C THR A 7 -18.82 3.92 -1.29
N ILE A 8 -18.87 5.03 -0.55
CA ILE A 8 -18.06 5.20 0.65
C ILE A 8 -18.41 4.12 1.67
N GLU A 9 -19.69 3.78 1.78
CA GLU A 9 -20.18 2.73 2.69
C GLU A 9 -19.67 1.35 2.30
N ILE A 10 -19.64 1.03 1.01
CA ILE A 10 -19.10 -0.26 0.55
C ILE A 10 -17.58 -0.32 0.76
N LEU A 11 -16.86 0.77 0.45
CA LEU A 11 -15.43 0.87 0.70
C LEU A 11 -15.12 0.68 2.19
N GLN A 12 -15.76 1.45 3.06
CA GLN A 12 -15.59 1.35 4.51
C GLN A 12 -15.88 -0.07 5.01
N LYS A 13 -17.01 -0.65 4.61
CA LYS A 13 -17.36 -2.03 4.96
C LYS A 13 -16.26 -3.03 4.55
N ASN A 14 -15.72 -2.90 3.34
CA ASN A 14 -14.67 -3.79 2.85
C ASN A 14 -13.38 -3.65 3.65
N LEU A 15 -12.98 -2.41 3.98
CA LEU A 15 -11.81 -2.13 4.81
C LEU A 15 -12.00 -2.65 6.24
N ASP A 16 -13.16 -2.44 6.83
CA ASP A 16 -13.49 -2.88 8.19
C ASP A 16 -13.52 -4.40 8.29
N GLU A 17 -14.15 -5.09 7.33
CA GLU A 17 -14.17 -6.55 7.27
C GLU A 17 -12.75 -7.13 7.15
N ASP A 18 -11.90 -6.55 6.28
CA ASP A 18 -10.52 -7.02 6.10
C ASP A 18 -9.65 -6.73 7.33
N MET A 19 -9.79 -5.57 7.95
CA MET A 19 -9.08 -5.25 9.19
C MET A 19 -9.51 -6.16 10.35
N ALA A 20 -10.81 -6.43 10.48
CA ALA A 20 -11.37 -7.15 11.62
C ALA A 20 -10.84 -8.58 11.74
N TRP A 21 -10.73 -9.32 10.63
CA TRP A 21 -10.23 -10.70 10.69
C TRP A 21 -8.74 -10.75 11.05
N ARG A 22 -7.93 -9.80 10.54
CA ARG A 22 -6.50 -9.68 10.86
C ARG A 22 -6.27 -9.36 12.33
N ILE A 23 -7.03 -8.40 12.88
CA ILE A 23 -6.98 -8.06 14.31
C ILE A 23 -7.38 -9.27 15.16
N ARG A 24 -8.41 -10.01 14.75
CA ARG A 24 -8.87 -11.21 15.46
C ARG A 24 -7.78 -12.28 15.50
N GLU A 25 -7.12 -12.56 14.38
CA GLU A 25 -6.03 -13.52 14.31
C GLU A 25 -4.85 -13.14 15.21
N LEU A 26 -4.41 -11.87 15.15
CA LEU A 26 -3.36 -11.34 16.02
C LEU A 26 -3.73 -11.40 17.50
N SER A 27 -4.99 -11.13 17.83
CA SER A 27 -5.47 -11.19 19.20
C SER A 27 -5.44 -12.62 19.74
N ILE A 28 -5.91 -13.58 18.94
CA ILE A 28 -5.84 -15.01 19.30
C ILE A 28 -4.38 -15.40 19.56
N LEU A 29 -3.47 -15.08 18.63
CA LEU A 29 -2.06 -15.41 18.77
C LEU A 29 -1.45 -14.80 20.03
N LYS A 30 -1.74 -13.53 20.31
CA LYS A 30 -1.28 -12.83 21.51
C LYS A 30 -1.75 -13.51 22.81
N THR A 31 -2.99 -14.00 22.86
CA THR A 31 -3.52 -14.69 24.06
C THR A 31 -2.85 -16.04 24.32
N LYS A 32 -2.19 -16.64 23.32
CA LYS A 32 -1.50 -17.91 23.46
C LYS A 32 -0.06 -17.77 23.95
N ILE A 33 0.52 -16.56 23.92
CA ILE A 33 1.89 -16.33 24.36
C ILE A 33 1.95 -16.47 25.89
N PRO A 34 2.71 -17.44 26.44
CA PRO A 34 2.82 -17.60 27.89
C PRO A 34 3.59 -16.42 28.50
N PRO A 35 3.28 -16.01 29.75
CA PRO A 35 3.98 -14.91 30.40
C PRO A 35 5.39 -15.30 30.88
N GLN A 36 5.64 -16.59 31.14
CA GLN A 36 6.95 -17.07 31.54
C GLN A 36 7.91 -17.10 30.35
N LYS A 37 9.14 -16.61 30.57
CA LYS A 37 10.21 -16.69 29.57
C LYS A 37 10.62 -18.14 29.36
N GLY A 38 10.70 -18.56 28.11
CA GLY A 38 11.08 -19.91 27.73
C GLY A 38 10.92 -20.16 26.24
N THR A 39 11.29 -21.37 25.80
CA THR A 39 11.28 -21.76 24.38
C THR A 39 9.92 -21.59 23.72
N GLU A 40 8.83 -21.96 24.41
CA GLU A 40 7.46 -21.80 23.89
C GLU A 40 7.12 -20.32 23.65
N GLN A 41 7.46 -19.45 24.60
CA GLN A 41 7.27 -18.01 24.46
C GLN A 41 8.02 -17.47 23.24
N ASP A 42 9.30 -17.84 23.08
CA ASP A 42 10.14 -17.41 21.97
C ASP A 42 9.57 -17.87 20.61
N VAL A 43 9.12 -19.12 20.52
CA VAL A 43 8.49 -19.68 19.31
C VAL A 43 7.23 -18.90 18.95
N LEU A 44 6.35 -18.65 19.92
CA LEU A 44 5.09 -17.95 19.68
C LEU A 44 5.27 -16.46 19.37
N ILE A 45 6.25 -15.79 19.99
CA ILE A 45 6.60 -14.40 19.66
C ILE A 45 7.13 -14.32 18.22
N ARG A 46 7.99 -15.26 17.80
CA ARG A 46 8.50 -15.30 16.43
C ARG A 46 7.37 -15.49 15.41
N ALA A 47 6.46 -16.43 15.67
CA ALA A 47 5.26 -16.60 14.85
C ALA A 47 4.39 -15.32 14.85
N GLY A 48 4.27 -14.68 16.01
CA GLY A 48 3.61 -13.38 16.22
C GLY A 48 4.12 -12.28 15.32
N ILE A 49 5.43 -12.05 15.31
CA ILE A 49 6.07 -11.00 14.51
C ILE A 49 5.88 -11.26 13.01
N THR A 50 6.07 -12.50 12.56
CA THR A 50 5.86 -12.85 11.14
C THR A 50 4.40 -12.63 10.72
N THR A 51 3.45 -13.03 11.57
CA THR A 51 2.01 -12.86 11.32
C THR A 51 1.61 -11.37 11.33
N LEU A 52 2.11 -10.60 12.31
CA LEU A 52 1.90 -9.15 12.39
C LEU A 52 2.39 -8.43 11.14
N TYR A 53 3.60 -8.75 10.70
CA TYR A 53 4.16 -8.18 9.48
C TYR A 53 3.30 -8.55 8.27
N ALA A 54 2.94 -9.83 8.10
CA ALA A 54 2.14 -10.30 6.98
C ALA A 54 0.77 -9.62 6.93
N HIS A 55 0.14 -9.41 8.09
CA HIS A 55 -1.12 -8.67 8.16
C HIS A 55 -0.99 -7.22 7.80
N TRP A 56 0.04 -6.54 8.33
CA TRP A 56 0.28 -5.13 8.04
C TRP A 56 0.57 -4.91 6.55
N GLU A 57 1.51 -5.67 5.96
CA GLU A 57 1.80 -5.57 4.52
C GLU A 57 0.56 -5.87 3.68
N GLY A 58 -0.14 -6.96 3.99
CA GLY A 58 -1.32 -7.38 3.25
C GLY A 58 -2.49 -6.39 3.36
N PHE A 59 -2.69 -5.77 4.53
CA PHE A 59 -3.75 -4.78 4.73
C PHE A 59 -3.47 -3.50 3.96
N ILE A 60 -2.24 -2.97 4.04
CA ILE A 60 -1.86 -1.75 3.30
C ILE A 60 -2.08 -1.95 1.79
N LYS A 61 -1.65 -3.10 1.25
CA LYS A 61 -1.89 -3.43 -0.16
C LYS A 61 -3.39 -3.48 -0.49
N TYR A 62 -4.16 -4.23 0.31
CA TYR A 62 -5.59 -4.38 0.10
C TYR A 62 -6.35 -3.05 0.17
N ALA A 63 -6.05 -2.23 1.18
CA ALA A 63 -6.69 -0.95 1.40
C ALA A 63 -6.39 0.04 0.26
N ALA A 64 -5.13 0.08 -0.17
CA ALA A 64 -4.69 0.91 -1.28
C ALA A 64 -5.38 0.50 -2.60
N GLU A 65 -5.49 -0.80 -2.89
CA GLU A 65 -6.21 -1.32 -4.07
C GLU A 65 -7.71 -0.99 -4.01
N CYS A 66 -8.36 -1.12 -2.84
CA CYS A 66 -9.76 -0.76 -2.66
C CYS A 66 -10.01 0.74 -2.88
N TYR A 67 -9.13 1.58 -2.34
CA TYR A 67 -9.25 3.03 -2.51
C TYR A 67 -9.01 3.47 -3.96
N LEU A 68 -7.98 2.95 -4.64
CA LEU A 68 -7.79 3.23 -6.08
C LEU A 68 -8.99 2.81 -6.92
N GLN A 69 -9.57 1.65 -6.62
CA GLN A 69 -10.78 1.21 -7.32
C GLN A 69 -11.95 2.18 -7.07
N PHE A 70 -12.15 2.63 -5.83
CA PHE A 70 -13.17 3.61 -5.51
C PHE A 70 -13.00 4.91 -6.29
N VAL A 71 -11.79 5.48 -6.31
CA VAL A 71 -11.48 6.72 -7.05
C VAL A 71 -11.70 6.52 -8.56
N SER A 72 -11.22 5.41 -9.13
CA SER A 72 -11.43 5.06 -10.54
C SER A 72 -12.92 4.97 -10.90
N LEU A 73 -13.74 4.41 -10.00
CA LEU A 73 -15.19 4.29 -10.18
C LEU A 73 -15.96 5.61 -10.04
N ARG A 74 -15.32 6.72 -9.60
CA ARG A 74 -15.94 8.06 -9.62
C ARG A 74 -16.05 8.64 -11.03
N LYS A 75 -15.27 8.15 -12.00
CA LYS A 75 -15.28 8.61 -13.40
C LYS A 75 -15.11 10.13 -13.56
N LEU A 76 -14.24 10.70 -12.71
CA LEU A 76 -13.90 12.12 -12.72
C LEU A 76 -13.09 12.50 -13.97
N ASN A 77 -13.18 13.76 -14.35
CA ASN A 77 -12.34 14.37 -15.37
C ASN A 77 -10.94 14.66 -14.83
N TYR A 78 -9.96 14.83 -15.72
CA TYR A 78 -8.57 15.08 -15.32
C TYR A 78 -8.40 16.32 -14.44
N HIS A 79 -9.16 17.39 -14.68
CA HIS A 79 -9.07 18.62 -13.87
C HIS A 79 -9.69 18.50 -12.46
N GLU A 80 -10.50 17.47 -12.21
CA GLU A 80 -11.13 17.22 -10.90
C GLU A 80 -10.25 16.35 -9.99
N LEU A 81 -9.16 15.81 -10.52
CA LEU A 81 -8.27 14.88 -9.84
C LEU A 81 -7.05 15.60 -9.26
N ASP A 82 -6.56 15.07 -8.14
CA ASP A 82 -5.23 15.42 -7.64
C ASP A 82 -4.14 15.00 -8.63
N TYR A 83 -3.02 15.72 -8.61
CA TYR A 83 -1.86 15.47 -9.47
C TYR A 83 -1.34 14.03 -9.39
N CYS A 84 -1.46 13.36 -8.24
CA CYS A 84 -1.04 11.96 -8.11
C CYS A 84 -1.82 11.02 -9.05
N PHE A 85 -3.13 11.22 -9.19
CA PHE A 85 -3.99 10.40 -10.05
C PHE A 85 -3.80 10.75 -11.52
N VAL A 86 -3.56 12.03 -11.83
CA VAL A 86 -3.17 12.46 -13.18
C VAL A 86 -1.85 11.80 -13.59
N ALA A 87 -0.84 11.84 -12.71
CA ALA A 87 0.45 11.18 -12.92
C ALA A 87 0.30 9.66 -13.07
N LEU A 88 -0.56 9.03 -12.25
CA LEU A 88 -0.85 7.60 -12.34
C LEU A 88 -1.49 7.23 -13.69
N SER A 89 -2.44 8.04 -14.15
CA SER A 89 -3.10 7.87 -15.46
C SER A 89 -2.11 8.04 -16.63
N SER A 90 -1.14 8.94 -16.49
CA SER A 90 -0.09 9.19 -17.49
C SER A 90 1.17 8.32 -17.33
N ARG A 91 1.21 7.40 -16.36
CA ARG A 91 2.43 6.66 -15.96
C ARG A 91 3.10 5.92 -17.11
N LYS A 92 2.31 5.33 -18.02
CA LYS A 92 2.86 4.66 -19.21
C LYS A 92 3.63 5.63 -20.10
N SER A 93 3.02 6.77 -20.44
CA SER A 93 3.64 7.81 -21.26
C SER A 93 4.87 8.41 -20.58
N ILE A 94 4.81 8.65 -19.26
CA ILE A 94 5.97 9.12 -18.48
C ILE A 94 7.13 8.11 -18.59
N ASN A 95 6.86 6.82 -18.39
CA ASN A 95 7.88 5.77 -18.48
C ASN A 95 8.47 5.62 -19.90
N GLU A 96 7.70 5.90 -20.94
CA GLU A 96 8.19 5.95 -22.32
C GLU A 96 9.10 7.17 -22.53
N LEU A 97 8.75 8.33 -21.98
CA LEU A 97 9.58 9.54 -22.04
C LEU A 97 10.93 9.37 -21.34
N ILE A 98 10.97 8.69 -20.20
CA ILE A 98 12.23 8.41 -19.49
C ILE A 98 13.22 7.61 -20.36
N LYS A 99 12.71 6.81 -21.31
CA LYS A 99 13.53 5.98 -22.21
C LYS A 99 13.94 6.69 -23.50
N THR A 100 13.54 7.93 -23.73
CA THR A 100 13.76 8.63 -25.01
C THR A 100 14.08 10.12 -24.84
N ASN A 101 15.00 10.62 -25.67
CA ASN A 101 15.35 12.04 -25.71
C ASN A 101 14.64 12.80 -26.85
N LYS A 102 13.63 12.20 -27.48
CA LYS A 102 12.92 12.81 -28.61
C LYS A 102 11.96 13.89 -28.12
N PHE A 103 12.30 15.15 -28.31
CA PHE A 103 11.45 16.30 -27.96
C PHE A 103 10.04 16.25 -28.58
N LYS A 104 9.90 15.64 -29.77
CA LYS A 104 8.59 15.41 -30.40
C LYS A 104 7.64 14.59 -29.50
N LEU A 105 8.13 13.51 -28.90
CA LEU A 105 7.33 12.66 -28.00
C LEU A 105 6.99 13.40 -26.70
N GLN A 106 7.92 14.19 -26.18
CA GLN A 106 7.71 15.04 -25.00
C GLN A 106 6.59 16.07 -25.27
N LYS A 107 6.66 16.78 -26.41
CA LYS A 107 5.64 17.72 -26.85
C LYS A 107 4.27 17.06 -27.03
N GLU A 108 4.21 15.90 -27.69
CA GLU A 108 2.97 15.15 -27.91
C GLU A 108 2.32 14.71 -26.59
N MET A 109 3.10 14.27 -25.61
CA MET A 109 2.60 13.88 -24.29
C MET A 109 2.00 15.07 -23.53
N ILE A 110 2.69 16.22 -23.50
CA ILE A 110 2.17 17.44 -22.86
C ILE A 110 0.92 17.95 -23.57
N LYS A 111 0.91 17.97 -24.91
CA LYS A 111 -0.27 18.33 -25.69
C LYS A 111 -1.46 17.43 -25.34
N ASN A 112 -1.25 16.11 -25.34
CA ASN A 112 -2.31 15.17 -24.99
C ASN A 112 -2.83 15.38 -23.57
N LEU A 113 -1.98 15.72 -22.60
CA LEU A 113 -2.44 16.01 -21.24
C LEU A 113 -3.33 17.27 -21.20
N LEU A 114 -2.87 18.37 -21.81
CA LEU A 114 -3.58 19.65 -21.79
C LEU A 114 -4.88 19.62 -22.59
N ASP A 115 -4.87 19.01 -23.77
CA ASP A 115 -6.04 18.92 -24.65
C ASP A 115 -7.16 18.03 -24.06
N ASN A 116 -6.84 17.16 -23.09
CA ASN A 116 -7.78 16.21 -22.48
C ASN A 116 -8.18 16.56 -21.04
N LEU A 117 -7.87 17.75 -20.52
CA LEU A 117 -8.18 18.13 -19.12
C LEU A 117 -9.68 18.02 -18.76
N GLU A 118 -10.55 18.29 -19.73
CA GLU A 118 -12.01 18.18 -19.59
C GLU A 118 -12.55 16.77 -19.81
N ASN A 119 -11.71 15.83 -20.27
CA ASN A 119 -12.12 14.46 -20.54
C ASN A 119 -12.03 13.60 -19.27
N ARG A 120 -12.86 12.55 -19.24
CA ARG A 120 -12.83 11.54 -18.17
C ARG A 120 -11.46 10.89 -18.09
N ALA A 121 -10.90 10.88 -16.90
CA ALA A 121 -9.62 10.24 -16.64
C ALA A 121 -9.78 8.71 -16.55
N TYR A 122 -8.78 8.00 -17.06
CA TYR A 122 -8.63 6.57 -16.82
C TYR A 122 -7.59 6.35 -15.72
N ILE A 123 -8.05 6.02 -14.52
CA ILE A 123 -7.18 5.68 -13.40
C ILE A 123 -7.04 4.15 -13.35
N PRO A 124 -5.86 3.60 -13.66
CA PRO A 124 -5.64 2.17 -13.47
C PRO A 124 -5.66 1.85 -11.97
N TYR A 125 -6.35 0.78 -11.59
CA TYR A 125 -6.44 0.35 -10.18
C TYR A 125 -5.94 -1.09 -9.97
N GLU A 126 -5.82 -1.88 -11.03
CA GLU A 126 -5.34 -3.27 -10.95
C GLU A 126 -3.82 -3.32 -11.00
N ASN A 127 -3.20 -4.11 -10.10
CA ASN A 127 -1.75 -4.35 -10.05
C ASN A 127 -0.89 -3.07 -9.97
N ILE A 128 -1.45 -1.97 -9.45
CA ILE A 128 -0.73 -0.72 -9.25
C ILE A 128 0.09 -0.74 -7.96
N ILE A 129 -0.47 -1.31 -6.90
CA ILE A 129 0.15 -1.33 -5.57
C ILE A 129 1.12 -2.50 -5.48
N ASN A 130 2.39 -2.18 -5.23
CA ASN A 130 3.46 -3.16 -5.09
C ASN A 130 4.24 -2.89 -3.80
N THR A 131 4.12 -3.81 -2.85
CA THR A 131 4.85 -3.78 -1.56
C THR A 131 6.30 -4.24 -1.70
N LYS A 132 6.75 -4.62 -2.90
CA LYS A 132 8.09 -5.16 -3.20
C LYS A 132 8.46 -6.38 -2.33
N SER A 133 7.45 -7.11 -1.84
CA SER A 133 7.57 -8.21 -0.87
C SER A 133 8.27 -7.82 0.44
N ASN A 134 8.46 -6.52 0.68
CA ASN A 134 9.09 -5.92 1.84
C ASN A 134 8.55 -4.48 1.95
N LEU A 135 7.37 -4.32 2.53
CA LEU A 135 6.85 -3.01 2.90
C LEU A 135 7.77 -2.41 3.99
N ASN A 136 8.59 -1.44 3.62
CA ASN A 136 9.32 -0.56 4.53
C ASN A 136 8.63 0.81 4.54
N PHE A 137 9.12 1.76 5.35
CA PHE A 137 8.52 3.08 5.44
C PHE A 137 8.57 3.84 4.10
N GLU A 138 9.68 3.75 3.35
CA GLU A 138 9.81 4.37 2.02
C GLU A 138 8.74 3.86 1.02
N VAL A 139 8.51 2.54 0.97
CA VAL A 139 7.48 1.93 0.12
C VAL A 139 6.08 2.32 0.60
N PHE A 140 5.88 2.44 1.92
CA PHE A 140 4.63 2.96 2.47
C PHE A 140 4.37 4.40 2.02
N THR A 141 5.37 5.29 2.11
CA THR A 141 5.27 6.69 1.63
C THR A 141 5.01 6.76 0.12
N ASP A 142 5.65 5.90 -0.69
CA ASP A 142 5.39 5.82 -2.14
C ASP A 142 3.93 5.41 -2.42
N ILE A 143 3.40 4.45 -1.65
CA ILE A 143 1.98 4.07 -1.71
C ILE A 143 1.09 5.26 -1.32
N CYS A 144 1.34 5.93 -0.19
CA CYS A 144 0.60 7.12 0.22
C CYS A 144 0.60 8.20 -0.88
N THR A 145 1.74 8.44 -1.52
CA THR A 145 1.88 9.39 -2.64
C THR A 145 1.01 8.99 -3.83
N ILE A 146 1.00 7.70 -4.21
CA ILE A 146 0.14 7.17 -5.28
C ILE A 146 -1.35 7.40 -4.96
N LEU A 147 -1.73 7.35 -3.68
CA LEU A 147 -3.11 7.53 -3.24
C LEU A 147 -3.48 9.01 -2.94
N GLY A 148 -2.53 9.94 -2.98
CA GLY A 148 -2.76 11.32 -2.54
C GLY A 148 -3.06 11.43 -1.03
N ILE A 149 -2.46 10.55 -0.22
CA ILE A 149 -2.58 10.56 1.25
C ILE A 149 -1.33 11.23 1.82
N ASP A 150 -1.52 12.22 2.69
CA ASP A 150 -0.42 12.81 3.48
C ASP A 150 0.08 11.79 4.51
N ASP A 151 1.38 11.51 4.48
CA ASP A 151 2.03 10.56 5.38
C ASP A 151 2.69 11.22 6.61
N SER A 152 2.53 12.53 6.79
CA SER A 152 3.12 13.32 7.89
C SER A 152 2.85 12.71 9.28
N ASP A 153 1.64 12.23 9.53
CA ASP A 153 1.24 11.60 10.80
C ASP A 153 1.99 10.28 11.09
N TYR A 154 2.59 9.67 10.08
CA TYR A 154 3.30 8.40 10.18
C TYR A 154 4.82 8.54 10.23
N GLN A 155 5.38 9.73 10.04
CA GLN A 155 6.85 9.95 10.02
C GLN A 155 7.54 9.42 11.28
N LEU A 156 6.92 9.61 12.44
CA LEU A 156 7.46 9.09 13.72
C LEU A 156 7.39 7.56 13.84
N LYS A 157 6.75 6.86 12.91
CA LYS A 157 6.62 5.39 12.88
C LYS A 157 7.69 4.70 12.04
N GLN A 158 8.51 5.44 11.28
CA GLN A 158 9.55 4.87 10.42
C GLN A 158 10.40 3.82 11.14
N LYS A 159 10.96 4.18 12.31
CA LYS A 159 11.80 3.27 13.11
C LYS A 159 11.04 2.00 13.55
N ALA A 160 9.77 2.15 13.91
CA ALA A 160 8.95 1.01 14.32
C ALA A 160 8.70 0.05 13.15
N ILE A 161 8.45 0.59 11.96
CA ILE A 161 8.22 -0.20 10.75
C ILE A 161 9.51 -0.88 10.28
N ASP A 162 10.57 -0.12 10.10
CA ASP A 162 11.79 -0.61 9.44
C ASP A 162 12.64 -1.50 10.38
N GLU A 163 12.84 -1.06 11.62
CA GLU A 163 13.77 -1.72 12.55
C GLU A 163 13.05 -2.71 13.48
N GLN A 164 11.89 -2.34 14.02
CA GLN A 164 11.22 -3.16 15.02
C GLN A 164 10.34 -4.26 14.40
N LEU A 165 9.78 -4.02 13.21
CA LEU A 165 8.89 -4.97 12.54
C LEU A 165 9.57 -5.67 11.36
N LEU A 166 9.94 -4.94 10.30
CA LEU A 166 10.49 -5.52 9.07
C LEU A 166 11.81 -6.24 9.31
N THR A 167 12.77 -5.59 9.99
CA THR A 167 14.07 -6.20 10.29
C THR A 167 13.92 -7.47 11.13
N GLN A 168 13.01 -7.49 12.11
CA GLN A 168 12.76 -8.68 12.93
C GLN A 168 12.10 -9.79 12.11
N ARG A 169 11.08 -9.47 11.28
CA ARG A 169 10.49 -10.42 10.33
C ARG A 169 11.54 -11.03 9.42
N ASN A 170 12.44 -10.22 8.86
CA ASN A 170 13.49 -10.68 7.95
C ASN A 170 14.47 -11.63 8.66
N LYS A 171 14.89 -11.30 9.89
CA LYS A 171 15.70 -12.21 10.70
C LYS A 171 15.02 -13.57 10.89
N ILE A 172 13.73 -13.57 11.24
CA ILE A 172 12.95 -14.81 11.44
C ILE A 172 12.85 -15.60 10.13
N ALA A 173 12.50 -14.95 9.01
CA ALA A 173 12.38 -15.60 7.70
C ALA A 173 13.70 -16.22 7.21
N HIS A 174 14.84 -15.64 7.59
CA HIS A 174 16.17 -16.19 7.32
C HIS A 174 16.66 -17.18 8.38
N GLY A 175 15.80 -17.63 9.30
CA GLY A 175 16.14 -18.63 10.32
C GLY A 175 17.00 -18.12 11.47
N LYS A 176 17.20 -16.80 11.61
CA LYS A 176 17.97 -16.20 12.71
C LYS A 176 17.10 -16.06 13.96
N TYR A 177 17.71 -16.16 15.14
CA TYR A 177 17.06 -15.87 16.42
C TYR A 177 16.72 -14.38 16.56
N LEU A 178 15.71 -14.07 17.37
CA LEU A 178 15.43 -12.70 17.77
C LEU A 178 16.60 -12.22 18.63
N THR A 179 17.21 -11.11 18.23
CA THR A 179 18.28 -10.49 19.01
C THR A 179 17.62 -9.69 20.13
N LYS A 180 17.98 -9.99 21.38
CA LYS A 180 17.54 -9.22 22.56
C LYS A 180 18.07 -7.79 22.51
#